data_AF-A0A0W1F0E1-F1
#
_entry.id   AF-A0A0W1F0E1-F1
#
_cell.length_a   1.000
_cell.length_b   1.000
_cell.length_c   1.000
_cell.angle_alpha   90.00
_cell.angle_beta   90.00
_cell.angle_gamma   90.00
#
_symmetry.space_group_name_H-M   'P 1'
#
loop_
_entity.id
_entity.type
_entity.pdbx_description
1 polymer ?
#
loop_
_entity_poly.entity_id
_entity_poly.type
_entity_poly.pdbx_seq_one_letter_code
_entity_poly.pdbx_strand_id
1 'polypeptide(L)'
;MLKLDAVAKEVPENENLREMLEMMMLVKDFEETISGLRAEVERPYVEEPLWSAYSAYSSVIIGSWAIMKMLTIGIKDANQFVKLDHMKNVLKAALPHRAKVIDEGDVTSHYHFLDEIKQNILVEIKRELDGERADGEALKKAATIMDAVKKVERDASEISNTPASSEKF
;
A
#
# COMPACT_ATOMS: atom_id res chain seq x y z
N MET A 1 6.63 1.28 3.92
CA MET A 1 6.30 2.39 3.01
C MET A 1 7.42 3.43 2.94
N LEU A 2 7.99 3.89 4.06
CA LEU A 2 9.07 4.89 4.06
C LEU A 2 10.49 4.29 4.24
N LYS A 3 11.51 5.01 3.78
CA LYS A 3 12.94 4.75 4.07
C LYS A 3 13.34 5.57 5.30
N LEU A 4 13.08 5.02 6.49
CA LEU A 4 13.20 5.74 7.77
C LEU A 4 14.58 6.36 7.99
N ASP A 5 15.66 5.66 7.65
CA ASP A 5 17.03 6.20 7.79
C ASP A 5 17.28 7.42 6.91
N ALA A 6 16.66 7.48 5.73
CA ALA A 6 16.79 8.63 4.83
C ALA A 6 15.92 9.79 5.33
N VAL A 7 14.70 9.48 5.78
CA VAL A 7 13.78 10.47 6.35
C VAL A 7 14.38 11.10 7.62
N ALA A 8 14.83 10.30 8.58
CA ALA A 8 15.36 10.79 9.86
C ALA A 8 16.60 11.69 9.70
N LYS A 9 17.40 11.48 8.66
CA LYS A 9 18.57 12.31 8.37
C LYS A 9 18.20 13.68 7.80
N GLU A 10 17.12 13.79 7.05
CA GLU A 10 16.78 15.01 6.34
C GLU A 10 15.68 15.85 7.02
N VAL A 11 14.85 15.24 7.87
CA VAL A 11 13.77 15.95 8.59
C VAL A 11 14.21 17.19 9.40
N PRO A 12 15.41 17.22 10.04
CA PRO A 12 15.85 18.41 10.77
C PRO A 12 16.03 19.64 9.86
N GLU A 13 16.45 19.42 8.61
CA GLU A 13 16.87 20.48 7.67
C GLU A 13 15.87 20.69 6.51
N ASN A 14 14.91 19.78 6.33
CA ASN A 14 13.97 19.80 5.22
C ASN A 14 12.54 20.08 5.72
N GLU A 15 12.13 21.35 5.64
CA GLU A 15 10.81 21.83 6.06
C GLU A 15 9.68 21.11 5.32
N ASN A 16 9.83 20.85 4.01
CA ASN A 16 8.85 20.11 3.22
C ASN A 16 8.71 18.67 3.74
N LEU A 17 9.80 18.00 4.10
CA LEU A 17 9.75 16.64 4.66
C LEU A 17 9.10 16.61 6.04
N ARG A 18 9.25 17.67 6.83
CA ARG A 18 8.54 17.84 8.11
C ARG A 18 7.04 18.03 7.87
N GLU A 19 6.66 18.89 6.93
CA GLU A 19 5.28 19.08 6.50
C GLU A 19 4.66 17.78 5.95
N MET A 20 5.45 16.97 5.23
CA MET A 20 5.05 15.63 4.79
C MET A 20 4.68 14.73 5.96
N LEU A 21 5.55 14.64 6.97
CA LEU A 21 5.34 13.80 8.14
C LEU A 21 4.17 14.32 8.97
N GLU A 22 4.05 15.64 9.12
CA GLU A 22 2.91 16.26 9.78
C GLU A 22 1.62 15.97 9.03
N MET A 23 1.58 16.03 7.69
CA MET A 23 0.41 15.62 6.91
C MET A 23 0.14 14.11 6.96
N MET A 24 1.17 13.27 6.99
CA MET A 24 1.05 11.82 7.19
C MET A 24 0.62 11.46 8.62
N MET A 25 0.87 12.31 9.61
CA MET A 25 0.39 12.16 11.00
C MET A 25 -0.98 12.84 11.22
N LEU A 26 -1.29 13.90 10.47
CA LEU A 26 -2.60 14.54 10.30
C LEU A 26 -3.51 13.74 9.38
N VAL A 27 -3.14 12.48 9.09
CA VAL A 27 -4.01 11.40 8.61
C VAL A 27 -5.23 11.19 9.50
N LYS A 28 -5.55 12.04 10.49
CA LYS A 28 -6.91 12.16 11.02
C LYS A 28 -7.95 12.45 9.93
N ASP A 29 -7.65 13.28 8.93
CA ASP A 29 -8.57 13.54 7.80
C ASP A 29 -8.61 12.37 6.82
N PHE A 30 -7.51 11.63 6.65
CA PHE A 30 -7.45 10.43 5.81
C PHE A 30 -8.10 9.23 6.51
N GLU A 31 -7.93 9.10 7.82
CA GLU A 31 -8.62 8.15 8.68
C GLU A 31 -10.09 8.49 8.77
N GLU A 32 -10.55 9.75 8.79
CA GLU A 32 -11.97 10.10 8.58
C GLU A 32 -12.45 9.82 7.15
N THR A 33 -11.63 10.09 6.13
CA THR A 33 -11.95 9.84 4.71
C THR A 33 -12.01 8.34 4.38
N ILE A 34 -11.23 7.51 5.07
CA ILE A 34 -11.16 6.04 4.89
C ILE A 34 -11.92 5.28 5.99
N SER A 35 -12.23 5.86 7.15
CA SER A 35 -13.04 5.21 8.20
C SER A 35 -14.51 5.07 7.83
N GLY A 36 -14.99 5.79 6.81
CA GLY A 36 -16.26 5.46 6.14
C GLY A 36 -16.20 4.19 5.29
N LEU A 37 -14.99 3.67 5.01
CA LEU A 37 -14.69 2.54 4.14
C LEU A 37 -13.98 1.42 4.93
N ARG A 38 -14.50 1.03 6.11
CA ARG A 38 -13.91 -0.04 6.95
C ARG A 38 -14.10 -1.43 6.33
N ALA A 39 -13.53 -1.69 5.16
CA ALA A 39 -13.59 -3.00 4.52
C ALA A 39 -13.02 -4.11 5.43
N GLU A 40 -12.18 -3.76 6.41
CA GLU A 40 -11.64 -4.68 7.40
C GLU A 40 -12.72 -5.34 8.27
N VAL A 41 -13.87 -4.68 8.48
CA VAL A 41 -15.00 -5.30 9.22
C VAL A 41 -15.67 -6.39 8.40
N GLU A 42 -15.54 -6.33 7.08
CA GLU A 42 -16.08 -7.32 6.15
C GLU A 42 -15.16 -8.52 5.98
N ARG A 43 -13.90 -8.44 6.43
CA ARG A 43 -12.90 -9.51 6.30
C ARG A 43 -13.38 -10.89 6.79
N PRO A 44 -14.12 -11.03 7.91
CA PRO A 44 -14.61 -12.33 8.35
C PRO A 44 -15.66 -12.96 7.42
N TYR A 45 -16.23 -12.18 6.50
CA TYR A 45 -17.36 -12.56 5.65
C TYR A 45 -16.97 -12.76 4.18
N VAL A 46 -15.73 -12.47 3.80
CA VAL A 46 -15.21 -12.61 2.43
C VAL A 46 -14.13 -13.69 2.37
N GLU A 47 -13.96 -14.33 1.21
CA GLU A 47 -12.90 -15.30 1.02
C GLU A 47 -11.53 -14.63 0.82
N GLU A 48 -10.48 -15.37 1.16
CA GLU A 48 -9.09 -14.95 1.04
C GLU A 48 -8.70 -14.38 -0.34
N PRO A 49 -9.12 -14.97 -1.49
CA PRO A 49 -8.80 -14.41 -2.81
C PRO A 49 -9.36 -13.00 -2.99
N LEU A 50 -10.63 -12.77 -2.62
CA LEU A 50 -11.26 -11.46 -2.69
C LEU A 50 -10.54 -10.45 -1.79
N TRP A 51 -10.29 -10.82 -0.54
CA TRP A 51 -9.59 -9.96 0.42
C TRP A 51 -8.17 -9.61 -0.06
N SER A 52 -7.45 -10.56 -0.63
CA SER A 52 -6.09 -10.35 -1.12
C SER A 52 -6.06 -9.39 -2.31
N ALA A 53 -7.00 -9.51 -3.25
CA ALA A 53 -7.13 -8.62 -4.40
C ALA A 53 -7.49 -7.20 -3.97
N TYR A 54 -8.43 -7.07 -3.02
CA TYR A 54 -8.76 -5.78 -2.40
C TYR A 54 -7.56 -5.15 -1.71
N SER A 55 -6.84 -5.93 -0.90
CA SER A 55 -5.66 -5.46 -0.16
C SER A 55 -4.56 -4.96 -1.10
N ALA A 56 -4.32 -5.65 -2.22
CA ALA A 56 -3.39 -5.20 -3.26
C ALA A 56 -3.84 -3.89 -3.90
N TYR A 57 -5.12 -3.77 -4.27
CA TYR A 57 -5.71 -2.58 -4.84
C TYR A 57 -5.53 -1.36 -3.92
N SER A 58 -5.94 -1.49 -2.66
CA SER A 58 -5.84 -0.44 -1.64
C SER A 58 -4.38 -0.03 -1.41
N SER A 59 -3.46 -0.99 -1.32
CA SER A 59 -2.03 -0.71 -1.14
C SER A 59 -1.46 0.16 -2.26
N VAL A 60 -1.82 -0.11 -3.52
CA VAL A 60 -1.35 0.66 -4.69
C VAL A 60 -1.92 2.08 -4.68
N ILE A 61 -3.20 2.25 -4.31
CA ILE A 61 -3.82 3.59 -4.16
C ILE A 61 -3.10 4.39 -3.07
N ILE A 62 -2.92 3.80 -1.90
CA ILE A 62 -2.24 4.44 -0.76
C ILE A 62 -0.81 4.84 -1.14
N GLY A 63 -0.08 3.94 -1.81
CA GLY A 63 1.26 4.22 -2.35
C GLY A 63 1.27 5.39 -3.34
N SER A 64 0.35 5.40 -4.30
CA SER A 64 0.25 6.45 -5.31
C SER A 64 -0.14 7.80 -4.70
N TRP A 65 -1.06 7.80 -3.73
CA TRP A 65 -1.45 8.99 -2.99
C TRP A 65 -0.28 9.58 -2.19
N ALA A 66 0.50 8.75 -1.51
CA ALA A 66 1.67 9.20 -0.76
C ALA A 66 2.72 9.85 -1.68
N ILE A 67 2.99 9.26 -2.85
CA ILE A 67 3.91 9.84 -3.85
C ILE A 67 3.37 11.18 -4.34
N MET A 68 2.08 11.25 -4.69
CA MET A 68 1.46 12.50 -5.12
C MET A 68 1.58 13.59 -4.06
N LYS A 69 1.36 13.26 -2.78
CA LYS A 69 1.51 14.20 -1.67
C LYS A 69 2.95 14.71 -1.52
N MET A 70 3.94 13.83 -1.62
CA MET A 70 5.36 14.22 -1.64
C MET A 70 5.68 15.22 -2.76
N LEU A 71 5.14 14.98 -3.96
CA LEU A 71 5.33 15.89 -5.08
C LEU A 71 4.68 17.26 -4.82
N THR A 72 3.50 17.30 -4.19
CA THR A 72 2.78 18.57 -3.93
C THR A 72 3.50 19.50 -2.96
N ILE A 73 4.32 18.97 -2.06
CA ILE A 73 5.18 19.74 -1.14
C ILE A 73 6.60 19.95 -1.67
N GLY A 74 6.85 19.65 -2.94
CA GLY A 74 8.14 19.92 -3.58
C GLY A 74 9.24 18.89 -3.31
N ILE A 75 8.93 17.71 -2.77
CA ILE A 75 9.87 16.58 -2.76
C ILE A 75 9.94 16.00 -4.17
N LYS A 76 11.04 16.26 -4.88
CA LYS A 76 11.19 15.88 -6.30
C LYS A 76 11.53 14.41 -6.53
N ASP A 77 12.20 13.76 -5.57
CA ASP A 77 12.55 12.34 -5.66
C ASP A 77 11.90 11.53 -4.54
N ALA A 78 10.68 11.04 -4.80
CA ALA A 78 9.97 10.17 -3.86
C ALA A 78 10.70 8.83 -3.63
N ASN A 79 11.56 8.36 -4.56
CA ASN A 79 12.32 7.12 -4.35
C ASN A 79 13.29 7.24 -3.18
N GLN A 80 13.74 8.45 -2.84
CA GLN A 80 14.62 8.67 -1.70
C GLN A 80 13.94 8.34 -0.38
N PHE A 81 12.63 8.54 -0.29
CA PHE A 81 11.88 8.44 0.96
C PHE A 81 10.91 7.27 0.99
N VAL A 82 10.60 6.62 -0.15
CA VAL A 82 9.62 5.55 -0.25
C VAL A 82 10.25 4.27 -0.81
N LYS A 83 9.87 3.11 -0.26
CA LYS A 83 10.29 1.79 -0.77
C LYS A 83 9.44 1.37 -1.97
N LEU A 84 9.67 1.99 -3.12
CA LEU A 84 8.84 1.79 -4.33
C LEU A 84 8.90 0.37 -4.90
N ASP A 85 10.00 -0.35 -4.65
CA ASP A 85 10.13 -1.78 -5.00
C ASP A 85 9.10 -2.67 -4.30
N HIS A 86 8.65 -2.30 -3.11
CA HIS A 86 7.63 -3.08 -2.40
C HIS A 86 6.28 -2.99 -3.13
N MET A 87 6.01 -1.88 -3.81
CA MET A 87 4.80 -1.72 -4.61
C MET A 87 4.85 -2.53 -5.89
N LYS A 88 6.03 -2.59 -6.54
CA LYS A 88 6.25 -3.53 -7.64
C LYS A 88 5.99 -4.97 -7.22
N ASN A 89 6.41 -5.37 -6.02
CA ASN A 89 6.19 -6.72 -5.52
C ASN A 89 4.70 -7.04 -5.30
N VAL A 90 3.92 -6.10 -4.76
CA VAL A 90 2.45 -6.26 -4.62
C VAL A 90 1.81 -6.42 -6.00
N LEU A 91 2.16 -5.56 -6.96
CA LEU A 91 1.64 -5.63 -8.32
C LEU A 91 1.99 -6.94 -9.01
N LYS A 92 3.23 -7.43 -8.86
CA LYS A 92 3.69 -8.71 -9.43
C LYS A 92 2.99 -9.91 -8.81
N ALA A 93 2.70 -9.86 -7.51
CA ALA A 93 1.94 -10.91 -6.84
C ALA A 93 0.47 -10.92 -7.33
N ALA A 94 -0.13 -9.75 -7.49
CA ALA A 94 -1.51 -9.62 -7.96
C ALA A 94 -1.66 -9.98 -9.46
N LEU A 95 -0.73 -9.50 -10.29
CA LEU A 95 -0.72 -9.60 -11.75
C LEU A 95 0.58 -10.23 -12.27
N PRO A 96 0.84 -11.53 -12.02
CA PRO A 96 2.11 -12.17 -12.36
C PRO A 96 2.41 -12.14 -13.87
N HIS A 97 1.37 -12.18 -14.71
CA HIS A 97 1.52 -12.09 -16.16
C HIS A 97 1.95 -10.69 -16.65
N ARG A 98 1.83 -9.66 -15.81
CA ARG A 98 2.34 -8.29 -16.06
C ARG A 98 3.73 -8.05 -15.49
N ALA A 99 4.36 -9.05 -14.87
CA ALA A 99 5.59 -8.84 -14.09
C ALA A 99 6.71 -8.14 -14.85
N LYS A 100 6.93 -8.52 -16.11
CA LYS A 100 7.93 -7.87 -16.98
C LYS A 100 7.63 -6.38 -17.19
N VAL A 101 6.37 -6.04 -17.45
CA VAL A 101 5.94 -4.64 -17.66
C VAL A 101 6.05 -3.84 -16.37
N ILE A 102 5.78 -4.46 -15.22
CA ILE A 102 5.93 -3.82 -13.89
C ILE A 102 7.41 -3.57 -13.57
N ASP A 103 8.31 -4.47 -13.94
CA ASP A 103 9.74 -4.32 -13.69
C ASP A 103 10.35 -3.21 -14.57
N GLU A 104 9.97 -3.15 -15.85
CA GLU A 104 10.42 -2.16 -16.83
C GLU A 104 9.81 -0.76 -16.62
N GLY A 105 8.64 -0.68 -15.98
CA GLY A 105 7.91 0.57 -15.73
C GLY A 105 8.46 1.41 -14.58
N ASP A 106 8.16 2.71 -14.63
CA ASP A 106 8.35 3.62 -13.50
C ASP A 106 7.19 3.50 -12.50
N VAL A 107 7.43 3.87 -11.25
CA VAL A 107 6.42 3.85 -10.19
C VAL A 107 5.17 4.67 -10.55
N THR A 108 5.35 5.72 -11.36
CA THR A 108 4.26 6.58 -11.81
C THR A 108 3.29 5.86 -12.72
N SER A 109 3.66 4.73 -13.33
CA SER A 109 2.76 3.93 -14.18
C SER A 109 1.94 2.90 -13.40
N HIS A 110 2.15 2.75 -12.08
CA HIS A 110 1.49 1.72 -11.27
C HIS A 110 -0.04 1.83 -11.27
N TYR A 111 -0.60 3.03 -11.42
CA TYR A 111 -2.06 3.23 -11.44
C TYR A 111 -2.74 2.57 -12.65
N HIS A 112 -2.02 2.35 -13.76
CA HIS A 112 -2.57 1.68 -14.95
C HIS A 112 -2.99 0.22 -14.69
N PHE A 113 -2.48 -0.39 -13.61
CA PHE A 113 -2.81 -1.77 -13.24
C PHE A 113 -4.05 -1.86 -12.34
N LEU A 114 -4.56 -0.74 -11.83
CA LEU A 114 -5.68 -0.72 -10.88
C LEU A 114 -6.97 -1.28 -11.49
N ASP A 115 -7.24 -0.96 -12.76
CA ASP A 115 -8.44 -1.47 -13.45
C ASP A 115 -8.43 -3.00 -13.53
N GLU A 116 -7.26 -3.59 -13.79
CA GLU A 116 -7.12 -5.05 -13.89
C GLU A 116 -7.30 -5.72 -12.52
N ILE A 117 -6.74 -5.15 -11.46
CA ILE A 117 -6.96 -5.63 -10.09
C ILE A 117 -8.44 -5.49 -9.70
N LYS A 118 -9.10 -4.39 -10.09
CA LYS A 118 -10.53 -4.18 -9.87
C LYS A 118 -11.37 -5.25 -10.58
N GLN A 119 -11.01 -5.63 -11.82
CA GLN A 119 -11.70 -6.74 -12.49
C GLN A 119 -11.53 -8.06 -11.74
N ASN A 120 -10.33 -8.35 -11.20
CA ASN A 120 -10.13 -9.54 -10.37
C ASN A 120 -11.02 -9.53 -9.12
N ILE A 121 -11.16 -8.38 -8.45
CA ILE A 121 -12.09 -8.22 -7.30
C ILE A 121 -13.53 -8.55 -7.73
N LEU A 122 -14.00 -8.02 -8.85
CA LEU A 122 -15.36 -8.27 -9.34
C LEU A 122 -15.59 -9.74 -9.70
N VAL A 123 -14.57 -10.41 -10.24
CA VAL A 123 -14.62 -11.85 -10.52
C VAL A 123 -14.78 -12.64 -9.22
N GLU A 124 -13.97 -12.36 -8.19
CA GLU A 124 -14.08 -13.09 -6.92
C GLU A 124 -15.41 -12.81 -6.20
N ILE A 125 -15.91 -11.57 -6.22
CA ILE A 125 -17.25 -11.26 -5.69
C ILE A 125 -18.31 -12.11 -6.39
N LYS A 126 -18.25 -12.24 -7.73
CA LYS A 126 -19.20 -13.05 -8.48
C LYS A 126 -19.11 -14.53 -8.09
N ARG A 127 -17.89 -15.07 -7.94
CA ARG A 127 -17.68 -16.46 -7.53
C ARG A 127 -18.28 -16.75 -6.16
N GLU A 128 -18.06 -15.86 -5.19
CA GLU A 128 -18.66 -15.98 -3.86
C GLU A 128 -20.19 -15.95 -3.92
N LEU A 129 -20.77 -15.04 -4.71
CA LEU A 129 -22.22 -14.96 -4.91
C LEU A 129 -22.81 -16.19 -5.60
N ASP A 130 -22.05 -16.80 -6.51
CA ASP A 130 -22.41 -18.04 -7.21
C ASP A 130 -22.19 -19.29 -6.31
N GLY A 131 -21.67 -19.11 -5.08
CA GLY A 131 -21.40 -20.18 -4.12
C GLY A 131 -20.18 -21.03 -4.44
N GLU A 132 -19.33 -20.58 -5.37
CA GLU A 132 -18.05 -21.20 -5.66
C GLU A 132 -17.06 -20.92 -4.54
N ARG A 133 -16.36 -21.96 -4.07
CA ARG A 133 -15.30 -21.81 -3.08
C ARG A 133 -13.94 -21.66 -3.75
N ALA A 134 -13.07 -20.87 -3.12
CA ALA A 134 -11.66 -20.84 -3.45
C ALA A 134 -11.03 -22.24 -3.45
N ASP A 135 -10.37 -22.58 -4.55
CA ASP A 135 -9.55 -23.77 -4.64
C ASP A 135 -8.14 -23.56 -4.06
N GLY A 136 -7.34 -24.62 -4.03
CA GLY A 136 -5.99 -24.57 -3.47
C GLY A 136 -5.03 -23.64 -4.23
N GLU A 137 -5.26 -23.37 -5.52
CA GLU A 137 -4.43 -22.45 -6.29
C GLU A 137 -4.79 -20.99 -5.98
N ALA A 138 -6.09 -20.68 -5.92
CA ALA A 138 -6.61 -19.38 -5.51
C ALA A 138 -6.11 -18.99 -4.11
N LEU A 139 -6.13 -19.93 -3.16
CA LEU A 139 -5.61 -19.72 -1.80
C LEU A 139 -4.10 -19.46 -1.78
N LYS A 140 -3.31 -20.18 -2.58
CA LYS A 140 -1.85 -19.95 -2.67
C LYS A 140 -1.54 -18.59 -3.28
N LYS A 141 -2.28 -18.18 -4.31
CA LYS A 141 -2.15 -16.85 -4.91
C LYS A 141 -2.50 -15.76 -3.90
N ALA A 142 -3.61 -15.93 -3.18
CA ALA A 142 -4.03 -15.01 -2.14
C ALA A 142 -2.98 -14.84 -1.05
N ALA A 143 -2.39 -15.94 -0.57
CA ALA A 143 -1.29 -15.91 0.40
C ALA A 143 -0.08 -15.13 -0.12
N THR A 144 0.31 -15.35 -1.38
CA THR A 144 1.44 -14.65 -2.02
C THR A 144 1.21 -13.15 -2.10
N ILE A 145 -0.01 -12.73 -2.45
CA ILE A 145 -0.43 -11.32 -2.48
C ILE A 145 -0.37 -10.73 -1.07
N MET A 146 -0.97 -11.41 -0.09
CA MET A 146 -1.02 -10.94 1.30
C MET A 146 0.36 -10.83 1.94
N ASP A 147 1.29 -11.72 1.60
CA ASP A 147 2.67 -11.61 2.08
C ASP A 147 3.38 -10.38 1.49
N ALA A 148 3.11 -10.02 0.23
CA ALA A 148 3.62 -8.80 -0.37
C ALA A 148 3.00 -7.56 0.29
N VAL A 149 1.68 -7.55 0.53
CA VAL A 149 0.97 -6.45 1.20
C VAL A 149 1.47 -6.25 2.63
N LYS A 150 1.58 -7.33 3.42
CA LYS A 150 2.08 -7.27 4.81
C LYS A 150 3.49 -6.71 4.90
N LYS A 151 4.33 -6.85 3.87
CA LYS A 151 5.65 -6.22 3.83
C LYS A 151 5.53 -4.70 3.66
N VAL A 152 4.59 -4.22 2.86
CA VAL A 152 4.29 -2.78 2.72
C VAL A 152 3.78 -2.20 4.04
N GLU A 153 2.87 -2.92 4.71
CA GLU A 153 2.25 -2.53 5.99
C GLU A 153 3.21 -2.57 7.19
N ARG A 154 4.06 -3.59 7.30
CA ARG A 154 5.07 -3.67 8.39
C ARG A 154 6.00 -2.47 8.36
N ASP A 155 6.48 -2.12 7.17
CA ASP A 155 7.27 -0.92 6.97
C ASP A 155 6.50 0.40 7.17
N ALA A 156 5.18 0.35 7.41
CA ALA A 156 4.35 1.51 7.76
C ALA A 156 4.03 1.54 9.25
N SER A 157 3.97 0.39 9.93
CA SER A 157 3.63 0.27 11.37
C SER A 157 4.83 0.43 12.30
N GLU A 158 6.07 0.30 11.82
CA GLU A 158 7.28 0.71 12.57
C GLU A 158 7.29 2.23 12.90
N ILE A 159 6.42 3.02 12.27
CA ILE A 159 6.24 4.46 12.51
C ILE A 159 5.57 4.74 13.88
N SER A 160 4.71 3.85 14.40
CA SER A 160 3.96 4.12 15.64
C SER A 160 4.63 3.63 16.94
N ASN A 161 5.70 2.83 16.84
CA ASN A 161 6.31 2.14 17.98
C ASN A 161 7.74 2.59 18.30
N THR A 162 8.23 3.68 17.71
CA THR A 162 9.46 4.31 18.19
C THR A 162 9.11 5.13 19.43
N PRO A 163 9.56 4.76 20.64
CA PRO A 163 9.34 5.60 21.81
C PRO A 163 10.05 6.93 21.53
N ALA A 164 9.32 8.03 21.68
CA ALA A 164 9.90 9.38 21.75
C ALA A 164 11.11 9.26 22.68
N SER A 165 12.31 9.36 22.10
CA SER A 165 13.56 9.25 22.82
C SER A 165 13.62 10.41 23.81
N SER A 166 13.19 10.07 25.03
CA SER A 166 13.57 10.62 26.32
C SER A 166 13.95 12.10 26.30
N GLU A 167 13.07 12.92 26.87
CA GLU A 167 13.50 13.86 27.90
C GLU A 167 14.68 13.27 28.67
N LYS A 168 15.84 13.94 28.63
CA LYS A 168 16.80 13.99 29.74
C LYS A 168 17.88 15.04 29.49
N PHE A 169 17.67 16.15 30.20
CA PHE A 169 18.59 17.20 30.67
C PHE A 169 19.20 18.15 29.64
#